data_AF-C0ZLU8-F1
#
_entry.id   AF-C0ZLU8-F1
#
_cell.length_a   1.000
_cell.length_b   1.000
_cell.length_c   1.000
_cell.angle_alpha   90.00
_cell.angle_beta   90.00
_cell.angle_gamma   90.00
#
_symmetry.space_group_name_H-M   'P 1'
#
loop_
_entity.id
_entity.type
_entity.pdbx_description
1 polymer ?
#
loop_
_entity_poly.entity_id
_entity_poly.type
_entity_poly.pdbx_seq_one_letter_code
_entity_poly.pdbx_strand_id
1 'polypeptide(L)'
;MRVGLATEDRRRSRATFRTKVVGALAAMLVLPIAAGLTTAGTAAAAPAPAQAAPAVTQNPTGAAVTKVDWLSERRVALWVNSPAMGTPIQVQILLARDWNVNPSASFPSVWMLDGLRATDNENAWTYETDAESFYADKNVNVILPVGGQSSFYSDWLEPDNGKNYQWETFLTKELPPILEKDWRTTQTRGVVGLSMGGTSAMFLTARNPGFFKFAASLSGILTTTSLGMPQAIQFAMTDAGGYNSAAMWGPPSNAQWAAHDPYALAEKLKGVSLYVSSGSGTTGPYDQPSGIPGVSTNYAGMGLEILARLTSQTFATKLNQLGIPAQVNYRPSGTHSWPYWQFELHQLWPQLANAIGVEVEKPACGTSGEIGATAAANGWIGDCITPEYSVAGGLAQDFRNGRIYFTSGTGAQPVAGRIAGAYMNTGAAAGPLGFPRTPELGTPDGRGRFNHFQNGSIYWTPQTGAHPVSGDILAEWSAQGWEGGPLGYPTADEIATPGKPGKVQGFEIGAMYSSANGTHAVLGMIMGKYGELGWENGWLGFPKSNEVPIKDNGRFTEFEGGNIYWSPGTGAWSVENGPLFDGWKSVGYEGGRLGFPISDKFDIPGGVQQNFQFGYITVIGDKTEVH
;
A
#
# COMPACT_ATOMS: atom_id res chain seq x y z
N MET A 1 -3.61 11.02 -62.93
CA MET A 1 -4.57 10.55 -63.96
C MET A 1 -5.51 9.58 -63.25
N ARG A 2 -6.75 9.94 -62.89
CA ARG A 2 -7.96 10.25 -63.70
C ARG A 2 -8.54 9.07 -64.49
N VAL A 3 -9.43 8.33 -63.83
CA VAL A 3 -10.73 7.83 -64.30
C VAL A 3 -11.67 7.99 -63.09
N GLY A 4 -12.91 8.48 -63.12
CA GLY A 4 -13.73 9.03 -64.22
C GLY A 4 -15.17 8.50 -64.12
N LEU A 5 -16.14 9.40 -63.85
CA LEU A 5 -17.63 9.28 -63.70
C LEU A 5 -18.08 9.76 -62.29
N ALA A 6 -18.80 10.88 -62.07
CA ALA A 6 -20.08 11.38 -62.60
C ALA A 6 -21.31 10.66 -61.97
N THR A 7 -22.40 11.30 -61.51
CA THR A 7 -22.83 12.73 -61.45
C THR A 7 -24.08 12.89 -60.56
N GLU A 8 -24.27 14.07 -59.95
CA GLU A 8 -25.56 14.74 -59.60
C GLU A 8 -26.62 14.04 -58.69
N ASP A 9 -27.68 14.70 -58.19
CA ASP A 9 -27.90 16.03 -57.57
C ASP A 9 -29.37 16.04 -57.03
N ARG A 10 -29.71 16.91 -56.06
CA ARG A 10 -31.08 17.30 -55.62
C ARG A 10 -31.94 16.20 -54.93
N ARG A 11 -32.96 16.52 -54.09
CA ARG A 11 -33.62 17.80 -53.77
C ARG A 11 -34.24 17.83 -52.36
N ARG A 12 -34.51 19.05 -51.87
CA ARG A 12 -35.21 19.41 -50.62
C ARG A 12 -36.68 18.94 -50.55
N SER A 13 -37.25 18.88 -49.34
CA SER A 13 -38.62 19.37 -49.05
C SER A 13 -38.80 19.81 -47.58
N ARG A 14 -39.73 20.75 -47.33
CA ARG A 14 -40.16 21.34 -46.04
C ARG A 14 -41.68 21.55 -46.07
N ALA A 15 -42.42 21.18 -45.01
CA ALA A 15 -43.71 21.76 -44.56
C ALA A 15 -44.11 21.04 -43.25
N THR A 16 -44.37 21.63 -42.07
CA THR A 16 -45.36 22.64 -41.58
C THR A 16 -46.85 22.24 -41.67
N PHE A 17 -47.53 22.02 -40.51
CA PHE A 17 -48.72 22.81 -40.09
C PHE A 17 -49.32 22.51 -38.68
N ARG A 18 -49.58 23.60 -37.94
CA ARG A 18 -50.72 23.99 -37.05
C ARG A 18 -51.27 23.19 -35.83
N THR A 19 -51.65 24.02 -34.86
CA THR A 19 -52.32 23.86 -33.54
C THR A 19 -53.85 23.65 -33.57
N LYS A 20 -54.44 23.05 -32.51
CA LYS A 20 -55.79 23.35 -31.94
C LYS A 20 -55.86 23.00 -30.43
N VAL A 21 -56.95 23.41 -29.74
CA VAL A 21 -57.12 23.61 -28.27
C VAL A 21 -58.46 22.99 -27.77
N VAL A 22 -58.70 23.00 -26.43
CA VAL A 22 -59.92 22.65 -25.61
C VAL A 22 -59.90 21.21 -25.05
N GLY A 23 -60.25 20.84 -23.80
CA GLY A 23 -60.74 21.48 -22.54
C GLY A 23 -61.45 20.41 -21.65
N ALA A 24 -61.84 20.54 -20.37
CA ALA A 24 -61.66 21.51 -19.26
C ALA A 24 -62.22 20.90 -17.91
N LEU A 25 -62.24 21.67 -16.79
CA LEU A 25 -62.98 21.45 -15.48
C LEU A 25 -62.40 20.42 -14.46
N ALA A 26 -62.44 20.59 -13.12
CA ALA A 26 -62.92 21.65 -12.18
C ALA A 26 -62.06 21.65 -10.86
N ALA A 27 -61.74 22.79 -10.21
CA ALA A 27 -62.38 23.40 -9.00
C ALA A 27 -62.55 22.46 -7.77
N MET A 28 -62.25 22.77 -6.48
CA MET A 28 -61.88 23.97 -5.68
C MET A 28 -60.80 23.53 -4.62
N LEU A 29 -60.22 24.28 -3.67
CA LEU A 29 -60.61 25.48 -2.89
C LEU A 29 -59.34 26.08 -2.24
N VAL A 30 -59.28 27.40 -2.00
CA VAL A 30 -58.10 28.08 -1.40
C VAL A 30 -58.45 28.67 -0.02
N LEU A 31 -57.55 28.51 0.95
CA LEU A 31 -57.43 29.40 2.12
C LEU A 31 -55.94 29.71 2.37
N PRO A 32 -55.57 30.96 2.71
CA PRO A 32 -54.18 31.36 2.87
C PRO A 32 -53.69 31.19 4.32
N ILE A 33 -52.45 30.73 4.50
CA ILE A 33 -51.71 30.88 5.75
C ILE A 33 -50.36 31.55 5.42
N ALA A 34 -49.96 32.46 6.30
CA ALA A 34 -48.91 33.44 6.07
C ALA A 34 -47.52 32.84 5.87
N ALA A 35 -46.67 33.60 5.17
CA ALA A 35 -45.25 33.28 5.01
C ALA A 35 -44.51 33.31 6.35
N GLY A 36 -44.21 32.13 6.88
CA GLY A 36 -43.17 31.93 7.89
C GLY A 36 -41.86 31.56 7.20
N LEU A 37 -40.87 32.47 7.24
CA LEU A 37 -39.50 32.17 6.86
C LEU A 37 -38.88 31.25 7.91
N THR A 38 -39.13 29.94 7.82
CA THR A 38 -38.30 28.95 8.51
C THR A 38 -37.06 28.71 7.68
N THR A 39 -35.97 29.37 8.04
CA THR A 39 -34.63 28.89 7.69
C THR A 39 -34.47 27.49 8.27
N ALA A 40 -34.70 26.47 7.44
CA ALA A 40 -34.33 25.09 7.74
C ALA A 40 -32.80 25.01 7.72
N GLY A 41 -32.17 25.53 8.77
CA GLY A 41 -30.77 25.31 9.03
C GLY A 41 -30.56 23.82 9.16
N THR A 42 -29.92 23.22 8.16
CA THR A 42 -29.33 21.89 8.30
C THR A 42 -28.40 21.97 9.51
N ALA A 43 -28.81 21.37 10.62
CA ALA A 43 -27.93 21.18 11.76
C ALA A 43 -26.77 20.32 11.25
N ALA A 44 -25.62 20.96 11.00
CA ALA A 44 -24.43 20.25 10.60
C ALA A 44 -24.13 19.24 11.70
N ALA A 45 -24.10 17.95 11.33
CA ALA A 45 -23.63 16.92 12.24
C ALA A 45 -22.25 17.34 12.74
N ALA A 46 -22.01 17.23 14.05
CA ALA A 46 -20.71 17.55 14.61
C ALA A 46 -19.65 16.74 13.84
N PRO A 47 -18.54 17.36 13.37
CA PRO A 47 -17.56 16.67 12.56
C PRO A 47 -17.02 15.47 13.33
N ALA A 48 -17.12 14.29 12.71
CA ALA A 48 -16.51 13.09 13.27
C ALA A 48 -14.99 13.33 13.40
N PRO A 49 -14.36 12.90 14.51
CA PRO A 49 -12.93 13.05 14.68
C PRO A 49 -12.16 12.28 13.61
N ALA A 50 -10.92 12.71 13.34
CA ALA A 50 -10.00 11.99 12.48
C ALA A 50 -9.91 10.52 12.89
N GLN A 51 -10.28 9.59 11.99
CA GLN A 51 -9.93 8.20 12.17
C GLN A 51 -8.45 8.03 11.79
N ALA A 52 -7.58 8.21 12.78
CA ALA A 52 -6.25 7.63 12.75
C ALA A 52 -6.36 6.11 12.52
N ALA A 53 -5.30 5.50 11.97
CA ALA A 53 -5.22 4.05 11.86
C ALA A 53 -5.50 3.40 13.24
N PRO A 54 -6.28 2.30 13.30
CA PRO A 54 -6.58 1.64 14.57
C PRO A 54 -5.29 1.31 15.34
N ALA A 55 -5.29 1.60 16.65
CA ALA A 55 -4.15 1.29 17.51
C ALA A 55 -3.87 -0.22 17.53
N VAL A 56 -2.61 -0.60 17.77
CA VAL A 56 -2.17 -2.01 17.83
C VAL A 56 -2.98 -2.79 18.86
N THR A 57 -3.80 -3.72 18.37
CA THR A 57 -4.68 -4.58 19.17
C THR A 57 -4.13 -5.99 19.30
N GLN A 58 -4.06 -6.50 20.54
CA GLN A 58 -3.87 -7.92 20.78
C GLN A 58 -5.22 -8.65 20.63
N ASN A 59 -5.23 -9.72 19.83
CA ASN A 59 -6.35 -10.62 19.61
C ASN A 59 -6.33 -11.78 20.63
N PRO A 60 -7.44 -12.43 21.03
CA PRO A 60 -7.40 -13.57 21.96
C PRO A 60 -6.61 -14.78 21.48
N THR A 61 -6.29 -14.86 20.19
CA THR A 61 -5.37 -15.87 19.62
C THR A 61 -3.88 -15.55 19.86
N GLY A 62 -3.55 -14.36 20.35
CA GLY A 62 -2.18 -13.83 20.42
C GLY A 62 -1.73 -13.09 19.14
N ALA A 63 -2.51 -13.12 18.06
CA ALA A 63 -2.21 -12.36 16.85
C ALA A 63 -2.39 -10.86 17.08
N ALA A 64 -1.56 -10.03 16.43
CA ALA A 64 -1.62 -8.58 16.57
C ALA A 64 -1.05 -7.87 15.33
N VAL A 65 -1.61 -6.71 14.97
CA VAL A 65 -1.04 -5.85 13.92
C VAL A 65 0.20 -5.15 14.47
N THR A 66 1.38 -5.39 13.90
CA THR A 66 2.64 -4.75 14.31
C THR A 66 3.00 -3.51 13.50
N LYS A 67 2.47 -3.40 12.27
CA LYS A 67 2.63 -2.24 11.40
C LYS A 67 1.38 -2.05 10.55
N VAL A 68 1.01 -0.79 10.32
CA VAL A 68 0.05 -0.34 9.31
C VAL A 68 0.81 0.59 8.36
N ASP A 69 0.64 0.43 7.05
CA ASP A 69 1.14 1.37 6.03
C ASP A 69 0.03 1.64 5.01
N TRP A 70 -0.44 2.88 4.93
CA TRP A 70 -1.38 3.28 3.90
C TRP A 70 -0.64 3.46 2.55
N LEU A 71 -1.04 2.68 1.55
CA LEU A 71 -0.44 2.70 0.21
C LEU A 71 -1.10 3.74 -0.71
N SER A 72 -2.38 4.02 -0.47
CA SER A 72 -3.19 5.09 -1.08
C SER A 72 -4.26 5.56 -0.08
N GLU A 73 -5.18 6.45 -0.49
CA GLU A 73 -6.34 6.89 0.31
C GLU A 73 -7.36 5.79 0.64
N ARG A 74 -7.26 4.63 -0.04
CA ARG A 74 -8.19 3.49 0.07
C ARG A 74 -7.49 2.13 0.19
N ARG A 75 -6.19 2.05 -0.07
CA ARG A 75 -5.40 0.82 0.05
C ARG A 75 -4.44 0.88 1.23
N VAL A 76 -4.46 -0.14 2.06
CA VAL A 76 -3.64 -0.22 3.28
C VAL A 76 -3.01 -1.61 3.41
N ALA A 77 -1.77 -1.67 3.90
CA ALA A 77 -1.05 -2.90 4.21
C ALA A 77 -0.89 -3.06 5.72
N LEU A 78 -1.25 -4.22 6.23
CA LEU A 78 -1.09 -4.62 7.63
C LEU A 78 0.01 -5.67 7.71
N TRP A 79 0.90 -5.58 8.70
CA TRP A 79 1.74 -6.71 9.10
C TRP A 79 1.13 -7.30 10.37
N VAL A 80 0.63 -8.52 10.28
CA VAL A 80 -0.02 -9.23 11.38
C VAL A 80 0.95 -10.27 11.91
N ASN A 81 1.45 -10.09 13.14
CA ASN A 81 2.21 -11.12 13.83
C ASN A 81 1.29 -12.33 14.05
N SER A 82 1.63 -13.47 13.44
CA SER A 82 0.83 -14.70 13.47
C SER A 82 1.51 -15.74 14.39
N PRO A 83 0.90 -16.08 15.54
CA PRO A 83 1.36 -17.15 16.41
C PRO A 83 1.49 -18.51 15.69
N ALA A 84 0.55 -18.86 14.81
CA ALA A 84 0.60 -20.11 14.06
C ALA A 84 1.76 -20.16 13.05
N MET A 85 2.04 -19.05 12.37
CA MET A 85 3.17 -18.96 11.42
C MET A 85 4.53 -18.81 12.11
N GLY A 86 4.57 -18.15 13.27
CA GLY A 86 5.80 -17.75 13.94
C GLY A 86 6.49 -16.53 13.30
N THR A 87 5.80 -15.81 12.41
CA THR A 87 6.34 -14.63 11.70
C THR A 87 5.21 -13.64 11.34
N PRO A 88 5.50 -12.34 11.15
CA PRO A 88 4.52 -11.39 10.62
C PRO A 88 4.12 -11.69 9.18
N ILE A 89 2.81 -11.74 8.92
CA ILE A 89 2.22 -11.92 7.59
C ILE A 89 1.67 -10.59 7.11
N GLN A 90 2.00 -10.19 5.87
CA GLN A 90 1.43 -8.99 5.27
C GLN A 90 0.04 -9.29 4.68
N VAL A 91 -0.93 -8.44 5.00
CA VAL A 91 -2.29 -8.48 4.43
C VAL A 91 -2.62 -7.09 3.92
N GLN A 92 -2.90 -6.99 2.63
CA GLN A 92 -3.38 -5.76 2.02
C GLN A 92 -4.91 -5.71 2.06
N ILE A 93 -5.47 -4.51 2.18
CA ILE A 93 -6.90 -4.26 2.17
C ILE A 93 -7.20 -3.14 1.17
N LEU A 94 -8.11 -3.40 0.23
CA LEU A 94 -8.81 -2.34 -0.50
C LEU A 94 -10.08 -2.03 0.29
N LEU A 95 -10.16 -0.83 0.85
CA LEU A 95 -11.30 -0.42 1.66
C LEU A 95 -12.53 -0.16 0.79
N ALA A 96 -13.70 -0.41 1.38
CA ALA A 96 -14.99 -0.11 0.77
C ALA A 96 -15.12 1.36 0.36
N ARG A 97 -15.83 1.62 -0.73
CA ARG A 97 -16.15 2.96 -1.25
C ARG A 97 -16.57 3.96 -0.17
N ASP A 98 -17.59 3.62 0.62
CA ASP A 98 -18.14 4.52 1.64
C ASP A 98 -17.38 4.48 2.98
N TRP A 99 -16.18 3.90 3.04
CA TRP A 99 -15.36 3.79 4.26
C TRP A 99 -15.20 5.14 4.97
N ASN A 100 -14.83 6.18 4.21
CA ASN A 100 -14.60 7.53 4.74
C ASN A 100 -15.90 8.34 4.86
N VAL A 101 -16.89 8.07 3.98
CA VAL A 101 -18.21 8.71 3.98
C VAL A 101 -19.02 8.35 5.23
N ASN A 102 -18.96 7.09 5.66
CA ASN A 102 -19.65 6.58 6.83
C ASN A 102 -18.65 5.89 7.78
N PRO A 103 -18.01 6.64 8.71
CA PRO A 103 -17.01 6.10 9.64
C PRO A 103 -17.59 5.13 10.67
N SER A 104 -18.92 5.00 10.76
CA SER A 104 -19.63 4.04 11.63
C SER A 104 -20.13 2.78 10.91
N ALA A 105 -20.07 2.73 9.58
CA ALA A 105 -20.48 1.55 8.82
C ALA A 105 -19.44 0.43 8.88
N SER A 106 -19.93 -0.81 8.82
CA SER A 106 -19.11 -2.01 8.60
C SER A 106 -19.51 -2.69 7.29
N PHE A 107 -18.54 -3.30 6.61
CA PHE A 107 -18.68 -3.77 5.23
C PHE A 107 -18.49 -5.30 5.11
N PRO A 108 -19.20 -5.99 4.21
CA PRO A 108 -18.84 -7.34 3.79
C PRO A 108 -17.40 -7.41 3.26
N SER A 109 -16.82 -8.61 3.21
CA SER A 109 -15.46 -8.80 2.66
C SER A 109 -15.37 -9.80 1.52
N VAL A 110 -14.40 -9.57 0.63
CA VAL A 110 -13.99 -10.48 -0.44
C VAL A 110 -12.53 -10.83 -0.26
N TRP A 111 -12.23 -12.11 -0.11
CA TRP A 111 -10.89 -12.61 0.16
C TRP A 111 -10.29 -13.07 -1.17
N MET A 112 -9.22 -12.41 -1.61
CA MET A 112 -8.60 -12.62 -2.93
C MET A 112 -7.28 -13.38 -2.78
N LEU A 113 -7.35 -14.68 -3.04
CA LEU A 113 -6.25 -15.62 -2.91
C LEU A 113 -5.42 -15.64 -4.20
N ASP A 114 -4.10 -15.57 -4.04
CA ASP A 114 -3.12 -15.50 -5.13
C ASP A 114 -2.78 -16.90 -5.67
N GLY A 115 -2.04 -16.96 -6.77
CA GLY A 115 -1.58 -18.17 -7.42
C GLY A 115 -0.33 -18.79 -6.79
N LEU A 116 0.13 -19.87 -7.40
CA LEU A 116 1.23 -20.70 -6.91
C LEU A 116 2.57 -19.93 -6.74
N ARG A 117 2.76 -18.84 -7.50
CA ARG A 117 3.97 -18.01 -7.52
C ARG A 117 3.83 -16.67 -6.77
N ALA A 118 2.90 -16.59 -5.80
CA ALA A 118 2.70 -15.40 -4.96
C ALA A 118 4.01 -14.88 -4.36
N THR A 119 4.22 -13.56 -4.38
CA THR A 119 5.44 -12.90 -3.87
C THR A 119 5.23 -12.34 -2.47
N ASP A 120 6.29 -12.26 -1.67
CA ASP A 120 6.24 -11.70 -0.31
C ASP A 120 6.16 -10.13 -0.29
N ASN A 121 6.02 -9.47 -1.44
CA ASN A 121 6.02 -7.99 -1.57
C ASN A 121 4.61 -7.38 -1.75
N GLU A 122 3.80 -7.99 -2.62
CA GLU A 122 2.49 -7.47 -3.03
C GLU A 122 1.62 -8.64 -3.54
N ASN A 123 0.31 -8.61 -3.26
CA ASN A 123 -0.63 -9.61 -3.78
C ASN A 123 -0.88 -9.32 -5.26
N ALA A 124 -0.65 -10.31 -6.13
CA ALA A 124 -0.53 -10.06 -7.55
C ALA A 124 -1.83 -9.61 -8.25
N TRP A 125 -2.99 -9.79 -7.62
CA TRP A 125 -4.25 -9.20 -8.09
C TRP A 125 -4.18 -7.68 -8.26
N THR A 126 -3.35 -6.95 -7.49
CA THR A 126 -3.30 -5.48 -7.55
C THR A 126 -2.36 -4.90 -8.60
N TYR A 127 -1.37 -5.66 -9.10
CA TYR A 127 -0.42 -5.18 -10.12
C TYR A 127 -0.51 -5.92 -11.47
N GLU A 128 -1.11 -7.13 -11.50
CA GLU A 128 -1.36 -7.88 -12.74
C GLU A 128 -2.79 -7.68 -13.27
N THR A 129 -3.68 -7.06 -12.48
CA THR A 129 -5.08 -6.81 -12.86
C THR A 129 -5.56 -5.42 -12.43
N ASP A 130 -6.75 -5.03 -12.89
CA ASP A 130 -7.42 -3.80 -12.48
C ASP A 130 -8.16 -3.89 -11.12
N ALA A 131 -7.97 -4.94 -10.32
CA ALA A 131 -8.74 -5.19 -9.09
C ALA A 131 -8.84 -3.97 -8.15
N GLU A 132 -7.76 -3.19 -7.98
CA GLU A 132 -7.78 -1.96 -7.18
C GLU A 132 -8.80 -0.94 -7.71
N SER A 133 -8.77 -0.66 -9.02
CA SER A 133 -9.72 0.25 -9.69
C SER A 133 -11.14 -0.32 -9.76
N PHE A 134 -11.26 -1.63 -10.04
CA PHE A 134 -12.52 -2.35 -10.13
C PHE A 134 -13.30 -2.31 -8.81
N TYR A 135 -12.64 -2.47 -7.66
CA TYR A 135 -13.30 -2.42 -6.35
C TYR A 135 -13.55 -1.02 -5.78
N ALA A 136 -13.10 0.04 -6.46
CA ALA A 136 -13.20 1.42 -5.95
C ALA A 136 -14.64 1.93 -5.72
N ASP A 137 -15.61 1.48 -6.52
CA ASP A 137 -17.02 1.89 -6.42
C ASP A 137 -17.91 0.91 -5.63
N LYS A 138 -17.31 -0.08 -4.95
CA LYS A 138 -18.02 -1.18 -4.28
C LYS A 138 -17.95 -1.05 -2.76
N ASN A 139 -19.07 -1.27 -2.08
CA ASN A 139 -19.15 -1.22 -0.62
C ASN A 139 -18.71 -2.56 0.00
N VAL A 140 -17.45 -2.92 -0.23
CA VAL A 140 -16.85 -4.19 0.18
C VAL A 140 -15.37 -3.99 0.53
N ASN A 141 -14.90 -4.60 1.62
CA ASN A 141 -13.49 -4.64 1.94
C ASN A 141 -12.84 -5.83 1.22
N VAL A 142 -11.85 -5.59 0.37
CA VAL A 142 -11.13 -6.66 -0.34
C VAL A 142 -9.89 -7.03 0.47
N ILE A 143 -9.82 -8.26 0.95
CA ILE A 143 -8.73 -8.80 1.76
C ILE A 143 -7.77 -9.56 0.85
N LEU A 144 -6.50 -9.13 0.82
CA LEU A 144 -5.47 -9.59 -0.10
C LEU A 144 -4.25 -10.08 0.72
N PRO A 145 -4.23 -11.36 1.15
CA PRO A 145 -3.06 -11.94 1.82
C PRO A 145 -1.87 -11.94 0.86
N VAL A 146 -0.70 -11.49 1.34
CA VAL A 146 0.53 -11.37 0.52
C VAL A 146 1.48 -12.53 0.85
N GLY A 147 2.23 -13.00 -0.16
CA GLY A 147 3.15 -14.12 -0.02
C GLY A 147 2.46 -15.48 0.01
N GLY A 148 3.17 -16.47 0.55
CA GLY A 148 2.66 -17.85 0.63
C GLY A 148 2.82 -18.64 -0.66
N GLN A 149 3.92 -18.43 -1.39
CA GLN A 149 4.32 -19.23 -2.56
C GLN A 149 4.15 -20.74 -2.29
N SER A 150 3.53 -21.46 -3.22
CA SER A 150 3.22 -22.91 -3.12
C SER A 150 2.40 -23.37 -1.91
N SER A 151 1.96 -22.49 -1.01
CA SER A 151 1.37 -22.86 0.30
C SER A 151 0.02 -23.60 0.25
N PHE A 152 -0.69 -23.52 -0.88
CA PHE A 152 -2.12 -23.85 -1.02
C PHE A 152 -3.03 -23.18 0.01
N TYR A 153 -2.58 -22.13 0.71
CA TYR A 153 -3.29 -21.53 1.85
C TYR A 153 -3.81 -22.56 2.87
N SER A 154 -3.11 -23.69 3.04
CA SER A 154 -3.43 -24.72 4.04
C SER A 154 -2.46 -24.71 5.21
N ASP A 155 -2.81 -25.46 6.25
CA ASP A 155 -1.92 -25.81 7.36
C ASP A 155 -1.07 -27.03 6.96
N TRP A 156 0.25 -26.87 6.97
CA TRP A 156 1.23 -27.89 6.55
C TRP A 156 1.57 -28.81 7.73
N LEU A 157 1.88 -30.07 7.42
CA LEU A 157 2.31 -31.05 8.42
C LEU A 157 3.72 -30.76 8.96
N GLU A 158 4.63 -30.33 8.08
CA GLU A 158 6.03 -30.07 8.40
C GLU A 158 6.50 -28.75 7.74
N PRO A 159 7.43 -28.00 8.36
CA PRO A 159 8.11 -26.89 7.70
C PRO A 159 8.94 -27.36 6.50
N ASP A 160 9.04 -26.52 5.47
CA ASP A 160 9.80 -26.81 4.24
C ASP A 160 10.37 -25.53 3.64
N ASN A 161 11.50 -25.64 2.94
CA ASN A 161 12.10 -24.53 2.20
C ASN A 161 12.26 -23.20 2.99
N GLY A 162 12.52 -23.30 4.31
CA GLY A 162 12.64 -22.14 5.21
C GLY A 162 11.31 -21.46 5.58
N LYS A 163 10.16 -22.07 5.27
CA LYS A 163 8.81 -21.57 5.59
C LYS A 163 8.09 -22.56 6.51
N ASN A 164 7.33 -22.03 7.47
CA ASN A 164 6.31 -22.76 8.24
C ASN A 164 4.95 -22.22 7.82
N TYR A 165 4.12 -23.03 7.18
CA TYR A 165 2.85 -22.58 6.60
C TYR A 165 1.65 -23.11 7.39
N GLN A 166 1.01 -22.20 8.14
CA GLN A 166 -0.22 -22.42 8.89
C GLN A 166 -1.31 -21.44 8.39
N TRP A 167 -1.55 -21.45 7.07
CA TRP A 167 -2.38 -20.45 6.40
C TRP A 167 -3.88 -20.61 6.64
N GLU A 168 -4.39 -21.83 6.82
CA GLU A 168 -5.82 -22.00 7.14
C GLU A 168 -6.12 -21.50 8.54
N THR A 169 -5.24 -21.78 9.50
CA THR A 169 -5.33 -21.23 10.86
C THR A 169 -5.22 -19.71 10.85
N PHE A 170 -4.23 -19.13 10.16
CA PHE A 170 -4.10 -17.67 10.03
C PHE A 170 -5.37 -17.03 9.44
N LEU A 171 -5.81 -17.49 8.27
CA LEU A 171 -6.92 -16.89 7.53
C LEU A 171 -8.28 -17.09 8.21
N THR A 172 -8.49 -18.20 8.93
CA THR A 172 -9.82 -18.54 9.49
C THR A 172 -9.96 -18.33 10.99
N LYS A 173 -8.86 -18.14 11.74
CA LYS A 173 -8.88 -17.97 13.21
C LYS A 173 -8.20 -16.68 13.66
N GLU A 174 -7.04 -16.32 13.11
CA GLU A 174 -6.23 -15.21 13.59
C GLU A 174 -6.56 -13.86 12.95
N LEU A 175 -6.72 -13.83 11.63
CA LEU A 175 -6.99 -12.62 10.86
C LEU A 175 -8.44 -12.09 11.01
N PRO A 176 -9.51 -12.92 11.01
CA PRO A 176 -10.89 -12.41 10.98
C PRO A 176 -11.25 -11.50 12.16
N PRO A 177 -10.90 -11.79 13.43
CA PRO A 177 -11.26 -10.91 14.53
C PRO A 177 -10.56 -9.54 14.48
N ILE A 178 -9.35 -9.45 13.91
CA ILE A 178 -8.65 -8.19 13.67
C ILE A 178 -9.42 -7.37 12.63
N LEU A 179 -9.84 -8.01 11.53
CA LEU A 179 -10.60 -7.35 10.48
C LEU A 179 -11.99 -6.90 10.96
N GLU A 180 -12.65 -7.71 11.77
CA GLU A 180 -14.00 -7.44 12.28
C GLU A 180 -14.01 -6.31 13.32
N LYS A 181 -13.02 -6.28 14.20
CA LYS A 181 -12.91 -5.30 15.28
C LYS A 181 -12.39 -3.95 14.79
N ASP A 182 -11.27 -3.96 14.07
CA ASP A 182 -10.47 -2.76 13.84
C ASP A 182 -10.61 -2.26 12.39
N TRP A 183 -10.88 -3.17 11.43
CA TRP A 183 -11.06 -2.84 10.00
C TRP A 183 -12.51 -2.93 9.54
N ARG A 184 -13.46 -2.69 10.46
CA ARG A 184 -14.93 -2.57 10.25
C ARG A 184 -15.47 -3.58 9.23
N THR A 185 -15.00 -4.82 9.30
CA THR A 185 -15.43 -5.89 8.40
C THR A 185 -16.53 -6.71 9.05
N THR A 186 -17.52 -7.18 8.28
CA THR A 186 -18.59 -8.04 8.81
C THR A 186 -18.24 -9.53 8.64
N GLN A 187 -19.01 -10.38 9.31
CA GLN A 187 -18.90 -11.84 9.15
C GLN A 187 -19.48 -12.37 7.82
N THR A 188 -19.98 -11.49 6.95
CA THR A 188 -20.40 -11.84 5.59
C THR A 188 -19.20 -11.77 4.66
N ARG A 189 -18.74 -12.93 4.19
CA ARG A 189 -17.50 -13.08 3.41
C ARG A 189 -17.75 -13.84 2.11
N GLY A 190 -17.09 -13.42 1.03
CA GLY A 190 -16.85 -14.22 -0.17
C GLY A 190 -15.36 -14.52 -0.31
N VAL A 191 -15.01 -15.60 -1.01
CA VAL A 191 -13.63 -15.91 -1.40
C VAL A 191 -13.52 -16.08 -2.91
N VAL A 192 -12.48 -15.51 -3.49
CA VAL A 192 -12.10 -15.64 -4.90
C VAL A 192 -10.64 -16.06 -4.92
N GLY A 193 -10.30 -17.08 -5.70
CA GLY A 193 -8.90 -17.45 -5.90
C GLY A 193 -8.64 -17.98 -7.29
N LEU A 194 -7.40 -17.79 -7.75
CA LEU A 194 -6.90 -18.35 -9.00
C LEU A 194 -5.90 -19.48 -8.76
N SER A 195 -5.80 -20.44 -9.68
CA SER A 195 -4.79 -21.52 -9.60
C SER A 195 -4.80 -22.22 -8.23
N MET A 196 -3.67 -22.25 -7.54
CA MET A 196 -3.51 -22.59 -6.12
C MET A 196 -4.63 -22.02 -5.24
N GLY A 197 -4.77 -20.69 -5.16
CA GLY A 197 -5.81 -20.02 -4.40
C GLY A 197 -7.24 -20.39 -4.84
N GLY A 198 -7.43 -20.79 -6.10
CA GLY A 198 -8.70 -21.30 -6.62
C GLY A 198 -9.05 -22.71 -6.10
N THR A 199 -8.05 -23.56 -5.88
CA THR A 199 -8.21 -24.82 -5.13
C THR A 199 -8.52 -24.53 -3.67
N SER A 200 -7.75 -23.62 -3.05
CA SER A 200 -7.90 -23.21 -1.65
C SER A 200 -9.28 -22.63 -1.34
N ALA A 201 -9.78 -21.72 -2.18
CA ALA A 201 -11.09 -21.09 -2.03
C ALA A 201 -12.22 -22.12 -1.83
N MET A 202 -12.16 -23.24 -2.56
CA MET A 202 -13.14 -24.32 -2.46
C MET A 202 -12.93 -25.15 -1.19
N PHE A 203 -11.72 -25.64 -0.90
CA PHE A 203 -11.54 -26.48 0.30
C PHE A 203 -11.65 -25.70 1.60
N LEU A 204 -11.18 -24.45 1.68
CA LEU A 204 -11.29 -23.60 2.88
C LEU A 204 -12.76 -23.37 3.24
N THR A 205 -13.59 -23.10 2.23
CA THR A 205 -15.04 -22.97 2.39
C THR A 205 -15.68 -24.27 2.87
N ALA A 206 -15.30 -25.40 2.28
CA ALA A 206 -15.85 -26.70 2.65
C ALA A 206 -15.38 -27.21 4.04
N ARG A 207 -14.17 -26.82 4.47
CA ARG A 207 -13.59 -27.14 5.78
C ARG A 207 -14.07 -26.22 6.90
N ASN A 208 -14.51 -25.00 6.57
CA ASN A 208 -15.05 -24.02 7.51
C ASN A 208 -16.52 -23.67 7.14
N PRO A 209 -17.49 -24.60 7.31
CA PRO A 209 -18.88 -24.37 6.92
C PRO A 209 -19.47 -23.08 7.51
N GLY A 210 -20.10 -22.28 6.66
CA GLY A 210 -20.72 -21.01 7.03
C GLY A 210 -19.77 -19.81 7.11
N PHE A 211 -18.45 -20.00 7.02
CA PHE A 211 -17.47 -18.91 7.07
C PHE A 211 -17.50 -18.02 5.82
N PHE A 212 -17.68 -18.62 4.64
CA PHE A 212 -17.92 -17.95 3.36
C PHE A 212 -19.35 -18.21 2.84
N LYS A 213 -19.97 -17.20 2.23
CA LYS A 213 -21.27 -17.26 1.53
C LYS A 213 -21.10 -17.48 0.02
N PHE A 214 -19.95 -17.12 -0.52
CA PHE A 214 -19.58 -17.25 -1.93
C PHE A 214 -18.17 -17.81 -2.05
N ALA A 215 -17.94 -18.71 -3.01
CA ALA A 215 -16.61 -19.21 -3.34
C ALA A 215 -16.42 -19.30 -4.86
N ALA A 216 -15.37 -18.65 -5.37
CA ALA A 216 -14.94 -18.74 -6.77
C ALA A 216 -13.59 -19.43 -6.93
N SER A 217 -13.53 -20.36 -7.88
CA SER A 217 -12.30 -21.00 -8.35
C SER A 217 -12.05 -20.63 -9.79
N LEU A 218 -10.94 -19.93 -10.04
CA LEU A 218 -10.54 -19.46 -11.36
C LEU A 218 -9.33 -20.28 -11.82
N SER A 219 -9.55 -21.21 -12.75
CA SER A 219 -8.51 -22.16 -13.19
C SER A 219 -7.89 -22.99 -12.05
N GLY A 220 -8.66 -23.32 -11.00
CA GLY A 220 -8.18 -24.16 -9.90
C GLY A 220 -8.08 -25.64 -10.25
N ILE A 221 -7.24 -26.38 -9.52
CA ILE A 221 -7.21 -27.85 -9.55
C ILE A 221 -8.27 -28.36 -8.56
N LEU A 222 -9.41 -28.82 -9.06
CA LEU A 222 -10.58 -29.14 -8.24
C LEU A 222 -10.76 -30.64 -7.92
N THR A 223 -9.77 -31.46 -8.26
CA THR A 223 -9.59 -32.80 -7.70
C THR A 223 -8.12 -32.99 -7.36
N THR A 224 -7.77 -33.26 -6.09
CA THR A 224 -6.36 -33.38 -5.64
C THR A 224 -5.93 -34.84 -5.45
N THR A 225 -6.87 -35.73 -5.15
CA THR A 225 -6.61 -37.17 -4.91
C THR A 225 -6.69 -38.05 -6.16
N SER A 226 -7.18 -37.52 -7.28
CA SER A 226 -7.34 -38.29 -8.52
C SER A 226 -5.99 -38.77 -9.08
N LEU A 227 -5.98 -39.90 -9.79
CA LEU A 227 -4.76 -40.51 -10.31
C LEU A 227 -3.91 -39.50 -11.11
N GLY A 228 -2.66 -39.31 -10.68
CA GLY A 228 -1.71 -38.36 -11.28
C GLY A 228 -1.77 -36.92 -10.72
N MET A 229 -2.84 -36.53 -10.01
CA MET A 229 -2.97 -35.17 -9.46
C MET A 229 -1.98 -34.87 -8.31
N PRO A 230 -1.69 -35.79 -7.38
CA PRO A 230 -0.64 -35.56 -6.38
C PRO A 230 0.74 -35.35 -7.02
N GLN A 231 1.06 -36.07 -8.10
CA GLN A 231 2.30 -35.90 -8.85
C GLN A 231 2.34 -34.57 -9.62
N ALA A 232 1.21 -34.14 -10.21
CA ALA A 232 1.09 -32.84 -10.87
C ALA A 232 1.24 -31.67 -9.88
N ILE A 233 0.63 -31.78 -8.69
CA ILE A 233 0.78 -30.80 -7.60
C ILE A 233 2.23 -30.76 -7.10
N GLN A 234 2.87 -31.91 -6.87
CA GLN A 234 4.29 -31.96 -6.53
C GLN A 234 5.16 -31.28 -7.60
N PHE A 235 4.96 -31.61 -8.88
CA PHE A 235 5.71 -30.98 -9.97
C PHE A 235 5.54 -29.45 -9.99
N ALA A 236 4.30 -28.97 -9.83
CA ALA A 236 4.01 -27.55 -9.79
C ALA A 236 4.65 -26.85 -8.58
N MET A 237 4.64 -27.45 -7.39
CA MET A 237 5.29 -26.92 -6.18
C MET A 237 6.83 -26.91 -6.29
N THR A 238 7.42 -27.90 -6.98
CA THR A 238 8.85 -27.92 -7.27
C THR A 238 9.25 -26.83 -8.28
N ASP A 239 8.45 -26.59 -9.32
CA ASP A 239 8.65 -25.45 -10.23
C ASP A 239 8.46 -24.10 -9.52
N ALA A 240 7.42 -23.97 -8.70
CA ALA A 240 7.10 -22.77 -7.95
C ALA A 240 7.87 -22.66 -6.62
N GLY A 241 9.20 -22.70 -6.71
CA GLY A 241 10.12 -22.39 -5.61
C GLY A 241 10.79 -23.58 -4.93
N GLY A 242 10.61 -24.82 -5.43
CA GLY A 242 11.32 -26.00 -4.94
C GLY A 242 10.65 -26.73 -3.77
N TYR A 243 9.36 -26.50 -3.54
CA TYR A 243 8.65 -27.03 -2.36
C TYR A 243 8.23 -28.51 -2.50
N ASN A 244 8.02 -29.15 -1.36
CA ASN A 244 7.64 -30.55 -1.21
C ASN A 244 6.19 -30.73 -0.73
N SER A 245 5.33 -31.29 -1.60
CA SER A 245 3.93 -31.60 -1.27
C SER A 245 3.79 -32.62 -0.13
N ALA A 246 4.83 -33.42 0.14
CA ALA A 246 4.85 -34.33 1.28
C ALA A 246 5.06 -33.61 2.63
N ALA A 247 5.68 -32.43 2.65
CA ALA A 247 5.70 -31.59 3.86
C ALA A 247 4.34 -30.91 4.08
N MET A 248 3.64 -30.56 2.98
CA MET A 248 2.31 -29.99 3.01
C MET A 248 1.24 -30.97 3.54
N TRP A 249 0.98 -32.08 2.84
CA TRP A 249 -0.09 -33.02 3.16
C TRP A 249 0.37 -34.48 3.34
N GLY A 250 1.68 -34.72 3.48
CA GLY A 250 2.23 -36.08 3.58
C GLY A 250 2.26 -36.82 2.23
N PRO A 251 2.63 -38.11 2.21
CA PRO A 251 2.57 -38.91 0.99
C PRO A 251 1.13 -38.94 0.43
N PRO A 252 0.93 -39.18 -0.88
CA PRO A 252 -0.41 -39.16 -1.51
C PRO A 252 -1.49 -40.07 -0.90
N SER A 253 -1.10 -41.04 -0.06
CA SER A 253 -2.00 -41.92 0.70
C SER A 253 -2.44 -41.34 2.06
N ASN A 254 -1.88 -40.21 2.49
CA ASN A 254 -2.22 -39.53 3.73
C ASN A 254 -3.61 -38.89 3.63
N ALA A 255 -4.39 -39.01 4.70
CA ALA A 255 -5.74 -38.45 4.80
C ALA A 255 -5.81 -36.94 4.55
N GLN A 256 -4.73 -36.19 4.75
CA GLN A 256 -4.70 -34.75 4.47
C GLN A 256 -4.97 -34.42 2.99
N TRP A 257 -4.58 -35.28 2.04
CA TRP A 257 -4.91 -35.06 0.62
C TRP A 257 -6.41 -35.05 0.39
N ALA A 258 -7.14 -36.03 0.92
CA ALA A 258 -8.60 -36.09 0.85
C ALA A 258 -9.27 -34.99 1.70
N ALA A 259 -8.65 -34.58 2.81
CA ALA A 259 -9.12 -33.50 3.67
C ALA A 259 -8.98 -32.11 3.04
N HIS A 260 -8.25 -31.97 1.93
CA HIS A 260 -8.10 -30.73 1.15
C HIS A 260 -8.53 -30.90 -0.32
N ASP A 261 -9.21 -32.01 -0.67
CA ASP A 261 -9.72 -32.24 -2.03
C ASP A 261 -11.12 -31.62 -2.21
N PRO A 262 -11.30 -30.59 -3.05
CA PRO A 262 -12.62 -30.01 -3.30
C PRO A 262 -13.66 -31.05 -3.76
N TYR A 263 -13.26 -32.07 -4.53
CA TYR A 263 -14.13 -33.14 -5.00
C TYR A 263 -14.63 -34.04 -3.87
N ALA A 264 -13.74 -34.42 -2.94
CA ALA A 264 -14.10 -35.23 -1.78
C ALA A 264 -14.98 -34.44 -0.79
N LEU A 265 -14.74 -33.14 -0.68
CA LEU A 265 -15.44 -32.23 0.23
C LEU A 265 -16.72 -31.63 -0.35
N ALA A 266 -17.06 -31.89 -1.62
CA ALA A 266 -18.10 -31.17 -2.39
C ALA A 266 -19.46 -31.06 -1.68
N GLU A 267 -19.88 -32.07 -0.91
CA GLU A 267 -21.14 -32.06 -0.17
C GLU A 267 -21.21 -30.93 0.89
N LYS A 268 -20.07 -30.56 1.49
CA LYS A 268 -19.97 -29.50 2.50
C LYS A 268 -20.12 -28.09 1.91
N LEU A 269 -20.13 -27.94 0.57
CA LEU A 269 -20.37 -26.67 -0.12
C LEU A 269 -21.87 -26.35 -0.31
N LYS A 270 -22.77 -27.23 0.14
CA LYS A 270 -24.21 -27.03 0.03
C LYS A 270 -24.66 -25.75 0.74
N GLY A 271 -25.31 -24.85 0.01
CA GLY A 271 -25.76 -23.54 0.51
C GLY A 271 -24.76 -22.40 0.32
N VAL A 272 -23.59 -22.66 -0.28
CA VAL A 272 -22.65 -21.64 -0.76
C VAL A 272 -22.99 -21.27 -2.21
N SER A 273 -22.87 -20.00 -2.57
CA SER A 273 -22.94 -19.55 -3.96
C SER A 273 -21.60 -19.84 -4.66
N LEU A 274 -21.58 -20.80 -5.57
CA LEU A 274 -20.35 -21.30 -6.21
C LEU A 274 -20.14 -20.75 -7.62
N TYR A 275 -18.90 -20.38 -7.93
CA TYR A 275 -18.43 -20.00 -9.26
C TYR A 275 -17.18 -20.83 -9.63
N VAL A 276 -17.17 -21.42 -10.82
CA VAL A 276 -16.02 -22.18 -11.34
C VAL A 276 -15.75 -21.70 -12.76
N SER A 277 -14.52 -21.29 -13.06
CA SER A 277 -14.10 -21.02 -14.43
C SER A 277 -12.84 -21.78 -14.81
N SER A 278 -12.74 -22.10 -16.10
CA SER A 278 -11.49 -22.59 -16.70
C SER A 278 -11.50 -22.31 -18.21
N GLY A 279 -10.33 -21.99 -18.73
CA GLY A 279 -10.03 -21.95 -20.15
C GLY A 279 -9.97 -23.33 -20.78
N SER A 280 -9.31 -23.39 -21.93
CA SER A 280 -9.06 -24.61 -22.71
C SER A 280 -7.58 -24.99 -22.75
N GLY A 281 -6.68 -24.09 -22.34
CA GLY A 281 -5.25 -24.18 -22.59
C GLY A 281 -4.83 -23.88 -24.04
N THR A 282 -5.77 -23.48 -24.92
CA THR A 282 -5.44 -22.99 -26.27
C THR A 282 -5.28 -21.48 -26.30
N THR A 283 -4.42 -20.96 -27.17
CA THR A 283 -4.21 -19.51 -27.39
C THR A 283 -5.55 -18.77 -27.55
N GLY A 284 -5.80 -17.79 -26.69
CA GLY A 284 -6.91 -16.84 -26.83
C GLY A 284 -6.44 -15.42 -27.13
N PRO A 285 -7.33 -14.41 -27.02
CA PRO A 285 -7.04 -13.03 -27.39
C PRO A 285 -5.92 -12.34 -26.58
N TYR A 286 -5.58 -12.86 -25.41
CA TYR A 286 -4.55 -12.29 -24.52
C TYR A 286 -3.23 -13.08 -24.53
N ASP A 287 -3.12 -14.11 -25.36
CA ASP A 287 -1.93 -14.95 -25.48
C ASP A 287 -0.99 -14.48 -26.60
N GLN A 288 0.32 -14.66 -26.38
CA GLN A 288 1.31 -14.55 -27.45
C GLN A 288 1.39 -15.90 -28.19
N PRO A 289 1.01 -15.98 -29.49
CA PRO A 289 1.05 -17.21 -30.24
C PRO A 289 2.50 -17.64 -30.54
N SER A 290 2.78 -18.94 -30.47
CA SER A 290 4.12 -19.49 -30.80
C SER A 290 4.43 -19.56 -32.30
N GLY A 291 3.50 -19.11 -33.16
CA GLY A 291 3.50 -19.32 -34.60
C GLY A 291 2.77 -20.60 -35.05
N ILE A 292 2.45 -21.51 -34.12
CA ILE A 292 1.59 -22.68 -34.37
C ILE A 292 0.14 -22.34 -33.95
N PRO A 293 -0.88 -22.52 -34.81
CA PRO A 293 -2.26 -22.21 -34.46
C PRO A 293 -2.73 -22.90 -33.18
N GLY A 294 -3.27 -22.13 -32.24
CA GLY A 294 -3.78 -22.62 -30.95
C GLY A 294 -2.71 -22.88 -29.88
N VAL A 295 -1.42 -22.68 -30.18
CA VAL A 295 -0.30 -22.86 -29.24
C VAL A 295 0.26 -21.51 -28.78
N SER A 296 0.35 -21.33 -27.46
CA SER A 296 0.91 -20.15 -26.80
C SER A 296 2.41 -20.35 -26.55
N THR A 297 3.18 -19.28 -26.39
CA THR A 297 4.56 -19.37 -25.91
C THR A 297 4.63 -19.80 -24.43
N ASN A 298 3.53 -19.67 -23.68
CA ASN A 298 3.40 -20.13 -22.29
C ASN A 298 3.01 -21.62 -22.21
N TYR A 299 3.90 -22.51 -22.65
CA TYR A 299 3.65 -23.97 -22.67
C TYR A 299 3.27 -24.56 -21.29
N ALA A 300 3.88 -24.08 -20.21
CA ALA A 300 3.56 -24.51 -18.85
C ALA A 300 2.13 -24.10 -18.45
N GLY A 301 1.73 -22.86 -18.76
CA GLY A 301 0.38 -22.36 -18.54
C GLY A 301 -0.68 -23.07 -19.39
N MET A 302 -0.35 -23.47 -20.62
CA MET A 302 -1.25 -24.33 -21.42
C MET A 302 -1.52 -25.67 -20.71
N GLY A 303 -0.47 -26.35 -20.25
CA GLY A 303 -0.57 -27.64 -19.58
C GLY A 303 -1.36 -27.57 -18.26
N LEU A 304 -1.07 -26.57 -17.43
CA LEU A 304 -1.81 -26.32 -16.19
C LEU A 304 -3.29 -26.01 -16.43
N GLU A 305 -3.61 -25.22 -17.46
CA GLU A 305 -5.02 -24.88 -17.76
C GLU A 305 -5.82 -26.09 -18.24
N ILE A 306 -5.21 -27.01 -19.00
CA ILE A 306 -5.83 -28.28 -19.39
C ILE A 306 -6.16 -29.13 -18.15
N LEU A 307 -5.25 -29.21 -17.16
CA LEU A 307 -5.49 -29.93 -15.91
C LEU A 307 -6.56 -29.26 -15.04
N ALA A 308 -6.53 -27.94 -14.90
CA ALA A 308 -7.57 -27.16 -14.23
C ALA A 308 -8.94 -27.38 -14.87
N ARG A 309 -9.01 -27.43 -16.21
CA ARG A 309 -10.22 -27.70 -16.97
C ARG A 309 -10.78 -29.10 -16.73
N LEU A 310 -9.94 -30.13 -16.82
CA LEU A 310 -10.36 -31.53 -16.60
C LEU A 310 -10.87 -31.77 -15.17
N THR A 311 -10.18 -31.21 -14.18
CA THR A 311 -10.60 -31.31 -12.77
C THR A 311 -11.86 -30.49 -12.49
N SER A 312 -12.00 -29.29 -13.06
CA SER A 312 -13.23 -28.47 -13.00
C SER A 312 -14.45 -29.19 -13.59
N GLN A 313 -14.29 -29.91 -14.70
CA GLN A 313 -15.35 -30.74 -15.31
C GLN A 313 -15.76 -31.91 -14.41
N THR A 314 -14.79 -32.55 -13.79
CA THR A 314 -15.02 -33.65 -12.85
C THR A 314 -15.77 -33.17 -11.59
N PHE A 315 -15.34 -32.02 -11.04
CA PHE A 315 -15.97 -31.37 -9.90
C PHE A 315 -17.40 -30.86 -10.20
N ALA A 316 -17.62 -30.17 -11.33
CA ALA A 316 -18.96 -29.74 -11.74
C ALA A 316 -19.93 -30.92 -11.92
N THR A 317 -19.45 -32.05 -12.44
CA THR A 317 -20.24 -33.29 -12.54
C THR A 317 -20.66 -33.81 -11.15
N LYS A 318 -19.74 -33.78 -10.18
CA LYS A 318 -20.02 -34.16 -8.78
C LYS A 318 -21.01 -33.23 -8.09
N LEU A 319 -20.89 -31.91 -8.29
CA LEU A 319 -21.87 -30.94 -7.76
C LEU A 319 -23.28 -31.18 -8.33
N ASN A 320 -23.39 -31.42 -9.63
CA ASN A 320 -24.66 -31.77 -10.28
C ASN A 320 -25.26 -33.07 -9.72
N GLN A 321 -24.44 -34.10 -9.49
CA GLN A 321 -24.90 -35.35 -8.85
C GLN A 321 -25.39 -35.15 -7.40
N LEU A 322 -24.82 -34.19 -6.67
CA LEU A 322 -25.22 -33.83 -5.31
C LEU A 322 -26.40 -32.83 -5.25
N GLY A 323 -26.86 -32.32 -6.41
CA GLY A 323 -27.88 -31.28 -6.47
C GLY A 323 -27.40 -29.93 -5.92
N ILE A 324 -26.10 -29.65 -5.96
CA ILE A 324 -25.50 -28.39 -5.50
C ILE A 324 -25.32 -27.46 -6.71
N PRO A 325 -26.01 -26.31 -6.77
CA PRO A 325 -25.90 -25.39 -7.91
C PRO A 325 -24.55 -24.67 -7.90
N ALA A 326 -23.95 -24.52 -9.09
CA ALA A 326 -22.76 -23.70 -9.32
C ALA A 326 -22.85 -23.03 -10.70
N GLN A 327 -22.37 -21.81 -10.82
CA GLN A 327 -22.13 -21.21 -12.14
C GLN A 327 -20.79 -21.72 -12.66
N VAL A 328 -20.81 -22.39 -13.82
CA VAL A 328 -19.64 -23.05 -14.39
C VAL A 328 -19.35 -22.47 -15.78
N ASN A 329 -18.23 -21.76 -15.91
CA ASN A 329 -17.87 -20.98 -17.09
C ASN A 329 -16.68 -21.62 -17.80
N TYR A 330 -16.98 -22.29 -18.91
CA TYR A 330 -16.02 -23.00 -19.73
C TYR A 330 -15.67 -22.20 -20.98
N ARG A 331 -14.54 -21.48 -20.96
CA ARG A 331 -14.14 -20.66 -22.11
C ARG A 331 -13.59 -21.55 -23.24
N PRO A 332 -13.77 -21.14 -24.52
CA PRO A 332 -13.30 -21.90 -25.69
C PRO A 332 -11.81 -21.70 -25.98
N SER A 333 -11.21 -20.64 -25.41
CA SER A 333 -9.81 -20.25 -25.55
C SER A 333 -9.34 -19.61 -24.25
N GLY A 334 -8.03 -19.62 -24.02
CA GLY A 334 -7.35 -18.97 -22.90
C GLY A 334 -6.44 -19.92 -22.15
N THR A 335 -5.32 -19.37 -21.66
CA THR A 335 -4.31 -20.05 -20.87
C THR A 335 -4.32 -19.59 -19.41
N HIS A 336 -3.48 -20.22 -18.59
CA HIS A 336 -3.28 -19.90 -17.17
C HIS A 336 -2.55 -18.56 -16.99
N SER A 337 -3.26 -17.44 -17.20
CA SER A 337 -2.69 -16.08 -17.16
C SER A 337 -3.69 -14.98 -16.73
N TRP A 338 -3.13 -13.90 -16.18
CA TRP A 338 -3.84 -12.81 -15.49
C TRP A 338 -4.97 -12.13 -16.27
N PRO A 339 -4.86 -11.81 -17.57
CA PRO A 339 -5.95 -11.15 -18.28
C PRO A 339 -7.25 -11.97 -18.32
N TYR A 340 -7.17 -13.29 -18.31
CA TYR A 340 -8.35 -14.16 -18.22
C TYR A 340 -8.93 -14.17 -16.81
N TRP A 341 -8.11 -14.17 -15.76
CA TRP A 341 -8.58 -14.12 -14.37
C TRP A 341 -9.19 -12.75 -14.01
N GLN A 342 -8.63 -11.64 -14.51
CA GLN A 342 -9.25 -10.31 -14.43
C GLN A 342 -10.61 -10.31 -15.13
N PHE A 343 -10.71 -10.88 -16.33
CA PHE A 343 -11.99 -10.96 -17.02
C PHE A 343 -13.03 -11.75 -16.20
N GLU A 344 -12.69 -12.93 -15.65
CA GLU A 344 -13.61 -13.70 -14.81
C GLU A 344 -13.97 -12.99 -13.48
N LEU A 345 -13.04 -12.21 -12.89
CA LEU A 345 -13.31 -11.35 -11.72
C LEU A 345 -14.46 -10.36 -11.99
N HIS A 346 -14.53 -9.80 -13.20
CA HIS A 346 -15.63 -8.92 -13.60
C HIS A 346 -16.91 -9.72 -13.86
N GLN A 347 -16.81 -10.91 -14.46
CA GLN A 347 -17.97 -11.77 -14.76
C GLN A 347 -18.64 -12.35 -13.49
N LEU A 348 -17.87 -12.64 -12.44
CA LEU A 348 -18.41 -13.22 -11.20
C LEU A 348 -19.04 -12.19 -10.26
N TRP A 349 -18.73 -10.89 -10.44
CA TRP A 349 -19.13 -9.85 -9.49
C TRP A 349 -20.65 -9.79 -9.21
N PRO A 350 -21.56 -9.85 -10.20
CA PRO A 350 -22.99 -9.84 -9.91
C PRO A 350 -23.45 -11.02 -9.03
N GLN A 351 -22.89 -12.22 -9.20
CA GLN A 351 -23.22 -13.37 -8.35
C GLN A 351 -22.63 -13.21 -6.95
N LEU A 352 -21.37 -12.77 -6.87
CA LEU A 352 -20.66 -12.54 -5.62
C LEU A 352 -21.37 -11.47 -4.77
N ALA A 353 -21.64 -10.30 -5.36
CA ALA A 353 -22.24 -9.16 -4.68
C ALA A 353 -23.61 -9.50 -4.09
N ASN A 354 -24.47 -10.17 -4.87
CA ASN A 354 -25.76 -10.69 -4.40
C ASN A 354 -25.59 -11.70 -3.24
N ALA A 355 -24.57 -12.58 -3.29
CA ALA A 355 -24.32 -13.56 -2.24
C ALA A 355 -23.77 -12.97 -0.92
N ILE A 356 -23.14 -11.79 -0.97
CA ILE A 356 -22.63 -11.07 0.21
C ILE A 356 -23.47 -9.84 0.60
N GLY A 357 -24.57 -9.56 -0.11
CA GLY A 357 -25.47 -8.45 0.20
C GLY A 357 -24.92 -7.06 -0.15
N VAL A 358 -24.11 -6.94 -1.21
CA VAL A 358 -23.56 -5.68 -1.72
C VAL A 358 -24.26 -5.30 -3.03
N GLU A 359 -24.43 -4.00 -3.26
CA GLU A 359 -24.97 -3.45 -4.51
C GLU A 359 -24.10 -3.85 -5.71
N VAL A 360 -24.72 -4.38 -6.77
CA VAL A 360 -23.99 -4.81 -7.98
C VAL A 360 -23.47 -3.61 -8.77
N GLU A 361 -24.34 -2.60 -8.96
CA GLU A 361 -24.08 -1.42 -9.77
C GLU A 361 -23.40 -0.32 -8.94
N LYS A 362 -22.53 0.45 -9.59
CA LYS A 362 -21.98 1.69 -9.03
C LYS A 362 -23.13 2.69 -8.77
N PRO A 363 -23.29 3.23 -7.55
CA PRO A 363 -24.22 4.31 -7.31
C PRO A 363 -23.85 5.60 -8.04
N ALA A 364 -24.89 6.35 -8.42
CA ALA A 364 -24.70 7.64 -9.06
C ALA A 364 -24.03 8.64 -8.11
N CYS A 365 -22.94 9.24 -8.58
CA CYS A 365 -22.29 10.40 -7.95
C CYS A 365 -22.28 11.56 -8.94
N GLY A 366 -22.31 12.77 -8.41
CA GLY A 366 -22.05 14.00 -9.15
C GLY A 366 -20.90 14.75 -8.50
N THR A 367 -20.24 15.60 -9.27
CA THR A 367 -19.25 16.56 -8.76
C THR A 367 -19.82 17.97 -8.87
N SER A 368 -19.53 18.83 -7.89
CA SER A 368 -20.05 20.19 -7.87
C SER A 368 -19.03 21.20 -7.34
N GLY A 369 -19.34 22.49 -7.47
CA GLY A 369 -18.51 23.58 -6.94
C GLY A 369 -17.03 23.50 -7.39
N GLU A 370 -16.13 23.85 -6.46
CA GLU A 370 -14.69 23.81 -6.71
C GLU A 370 -14.15 22.38 -6.85
N ILE A 371 -14.71 21.40 -6.13
CA ILE A 371 -14.31 19.99 -6.26
C ILE A 371 -14.54 19.50 -7.70
N GLY A 372 -15.71 19.80 -8.28
CA GLY A 372 -16.02 19.48 -9.67
C GLY A 372 -15.15 20.23 -10.69
N ALA A 373 -14.82 21.49 -10.43
CA ALA A 373 -13.88 22.24 -11.27
C ALA A 373 -12.47 21.64 -11.24
N THR A 374 -11.95 21.30 -10.06
CA THR A 374 -10.65 20.65 -9.88
C THR A 374 -10.63 19.26 -10.50
N ALA A 375 -11.70 18.46 -10.36
CA ALA A 375 -11.82 17.16 -11.02
C ALA A 375 -11.80 17.27 -12.56
N ALA A 376 -12.53 18.23 -13.12
CA ALA A 376 -12.55 18.48 -14.56
C ALA A 376 -11.18 18.95 -15.10
N ALA A 377 -10.41 19.70 -14.31
CA ALA A 377 -9.04 20.08 -14.64
C ALA A 377 -8.02 18.93 -14.49
N ASN A 378 -8.33 17.92 -13.67
CA ASN A 378 -7.44 16.81 -13.32
C ASN A 378 -8.00 15.47 -13.78
N GLY A 379 -8.27 15.30 -15.08
CA GLY A 379 -8.92 14.08 -15.62
C GLY A 379 -8.22 12.75 -15.31
N TRP A 380 -6.97 12.77 -14.83
CA TRP A 380 -6.25 11.62 -14.31
C TRP A 380 -6.82 11.07 -12.99
N ILE A 381 -7.55 11.88 -12.21
CA ILE A 381 -8.16 11.49 -10.93
C ILE A 381 -9.29 10.45 -11.13
N GLY A 382 -9.83 10.38 -12.34
CA GLY A 382 -10.89 9.45 -12.74
C GLY A 382 -12.30 9.95 -12.45
N ASP A 383 -13.26 9.04 -12.50
CA ASP A 383 -14.64 9.31 -12.13
C ASP A 383 -14.82 9.43 -10.61
N CYS A 384 -15.78 10.24 -10.15
CA CYS A 384 -16.17 10.22 -8.74
C CYS A 384 -16.60 8.80 -8.34
N ILE A 385 -16.37 8.42 -7.09
CA ILE A 385 -16.91 7.17 -6.52
C ILE A 385 -17.83 7.45 -5.33
N THR A 386 -17.65 8.57 -4.61
CA THR A 386 -18.56 8.99 -3.52
C THR A 386 -19.26 10.31 -3.85
N PRO A 387 -20.38 10.66 -3.17
CA PRO A 387 -20.81 12.06 -3.08
C PRO A 387 -19.78 12.89 -2.29
N GLU A 388 -19.87 14.22 -2.35
CA GLU A 388 -19.14 15.09 -1.42
C GLU A 388 -19.56 14.80 0.03
N TYR A 389 -18.60 14.68 0.94
CA TYR A 389 -18.81 14.43 2.37
C TYR A 389 -17.99 15.39 3.25
N SER A 390 -18.46 15.60 4.48
CA SER A 390 -17.81 16.49 5.42
C SER A 390 -16.60 15.82 6.09
N VAL A 391 -15.50 16.57 6.16
CA VAL A 391 -14.33 16.26 6.99
C VAL A 391 -14.14 17.41 7.99
N ALA A 392 -13.37 17.22 9.06
CA ALA A 392 -13.15 18.30 10.01
C ALA A 392 -12.50 19.51 9.30
N GLY A 393 -13.17 20.66 9.30
CA GLY A 393 -12.71 21.91 8.67
C GLY A 393 -12.99 22.07 7.16
N GLY A 394 -13.71 21.14 6.52
CA GLY A 394 -13.97 21.24 5.08
C GLY A 394 -14.78 20.09 4.47
N LEU A 395 -14.61 19.89 3.18
CA LEU A 395 -15.24 18.83 2.40
C LEU A 395 -14.18 17.92 1.76
N ALA A 396 -14.57 16.69 1.44
CA ALA A 396 -13.81 15.78 0.60
C ALA A 396 -14.75 15.04 -0.37
N GLN A 397 -14.20 14.57 -1.48
CA GLN A 397 -14.87 13.62 -2.37
C GLN A 397 -13.85 12.61 -2.88
N ASP A 398 -14.20 11.32 -2.86
CA ASP A 398 -13.37 10.25 -3.39
C ASP A 398 -13.65 10.03 -4.88
N PHE A 399 -12.56 9.76 -5.60
CA PHE A 399 -12.52 9.47 -7.03
C PHE A 399 -11.77 8.14 -7.24
N ARG A 400 -11.81 7.62 -8.47
CA ARG A 400 -11.21 6.32 -8.83
C ARG A 400 -9.75 6.17 -8.38
N ASN A 401 -8.97 7.23 -8.53
CA ASN A 401 -7.51 7.23 -8.39
C ASN A 401 -7.01 8.20 -7.30
N GLY A 402 -7.86 8.70 -6.42
CA GLY A 402 -7.47 9.68 -5.40
C GLY A 402 -8.66 10.39 -4.74
N ARG A 403 -8.35 11.41 -3.94
CA ARG A 403 -9.35 12.23 -3.23
C ARG A 403 -9.10 13.71 -3.47
N ILE A 404 -10.17 14.47 -3.67
CA ILE A 404 -10.12 15.94 -3.68
C ILE A 404 -10.60 16.44 -2.32
N TYR A 405 -9.81 17.28 -1.68
CA TYR A 405 -10.16 17.98 -0.44
C TYR A 405 -10.44 19.44 -0.75
N PHE A 406 -11.44 20.03 -0.10
CA PHE A 406 -11.79 21.44 -0.24
C PHE A 406 -11.94 22.12 1.13
N THR A 407 -11.35 23.29 1.27
CA THR A 407 -11.71 24.27 2.29
C THR A 407 -11.53 25.68 1.73
N SER A 408 -12.30 26.65 2.23
CA SER A 408 -12.26 28.04 1.74
C SER A 408 -10.90 28.72 1.89
N GLY A 409 -10.01 28.18 2.75
CA GLY A 409 -8.66 28.67 2.94
C GLY A 409 -7.60 28.10 1.97
N THR A 410 -7.86 26.99 1.27
CA THR A 410 -6.87 26.36 0.37
C THR A 410 -7.40 26.01 -1.03
N GLY A 411 -8.71 26.19 -1.26
CA GLY A 411 -9.38 25.76 -2.48
C GLY A 411 -9.54 24.23 -2.54
N ALA A 412 -9.96 23.71 -3.70
CA ALA A 412 -10.09 22.28 -3.93
C ALA A 412 -8.80 21.69 -4.53
N GLN A 413 -8.14 20.77 -3.80
CA GLN A 413 -6.86 20.18 -4.18
C GLN A 413 -6.91 18.63 -4.21
N PRO A 414 -6.40 17.97 -5.27
CA PRO A 414 -6.29 16.52 -5.35
C PRO A 414 -5.06 15.99 -4.60
N VAL A 415 -5.22 14.86 -3.91
CA VAL A 415 -4.15 14.06 -3.30
C VAL A 415 -4.39 12.60 -3.67
N ALA A 416 -3.35 11.89 -4.13
CA ALA A 416 -3.45 10.55 -4.69
C ALA A 416 -2.24 9.66 -4.36
N GLY A 417 -2.35 8.37 -4.66
CA GLY A 417 -1.23 7.42 -4.66
C GLY A 417 -0.45 7.37 -3.34
N ARG A 418 0.88 7.20 -3.43
CA ARG A 418 1.73 7.06 -2.22
C ARG A 418 1.75 8.31 -1.34
N ILE A 419 1.54 9.51 -1.91
CA ILE A 419 1.40 10.74 -1.12
C ILE A 419 0.08 10.75 -0.35
N ALA A 420 -1.03 10.31 -0.95
CA ALA A 420 -2.28 10.10 -0.21
C ALA A 420 -2.13 9.03 0.89
N GLY A 421 -1.39 7.95 0.62
CA GLY A 421 -1.04 6.96 1.63
C GLY A 421 -0.35 7.56 2.85
N ALA A 422 0.78 8.25 2.64
CA ALA A 422 1.49 8.96 3.71
C ALA A 422 0.60 10.02 4.41
N TYR A 423 -0.26 10.71 3.67
CA TYR A 423 -1.21 11.67 4.27
C TYR A 423 -2.23 10.97 5.17
N MET A 424 -2.76 9.81 4.79
CA MET A 424 -3.62 8.98 5.65
C MET A 424 -2.88 8.47 6.90
N ASN A 425 -1.59 8.09 6.78
CA ASN A 425 -0.75 7.74 7.94
C ASN A 425 -0.70 8.88 8.98
N THR A 426 -0.74 10.15 8.55
CA THR A 426 -0.80 11.32 9.46
C THR A 426 -2.19 11.66 10.01
N GLY A 427 -3.26 10.97 9.58
CA GLY A 427 -4.66 11.32 9.94
C GLY A 427 -5.34 12.29 8.97
N ALA A 428 -4.78 12.47 7.76
CA ALA A 428 -5.32 13.29 6.68
C ALA A 428 -5.62 14.75 7.09
N ALA A 429 -6.70 15.35 6.57
CA ALA A 429 -7.02 16.78 6.75
C ALA A 429 -7.29 17.20 8.20
N ALA A 430 -7.56 16.24 9.08
CA ALA A 430 -7.76 16.45 10.51
C ALA A 430 -6.51 16.05 11.34
N GLY A 431 -5.45 15.58 10.68
CA GLY A 431 -4.12 15.37 11.23
C GLY A 431 -3.27 16.66 11.28
N PRO A 432 -2.00 16.58 11.70
CA PRO A 432 -1.17 17.76 11.98
C PRO A 432 -0.84 18.56 10.71
N LEU A 433 -0.79 17.92 9.53
CA LEU A 433 -0.51 18.58 8.26
C LEU A 433 -1.62 19.55 7.82
N GLY A 434 -2.87 19.32 8.24
CA GLY A 434 -4.05 20.05 7.76
C GLY A 434 -4.30 19.87 6.26
N PHE A 435 -5.13 20.72 5.66
CA PHE A 435 -5.57 20.59 4.27
C PHE A 435 -4.42 20.76 3.25
N PRO A 436 -4.47 20.06 2.10
CA PRO A 436 -3.58 20.32 0.97
C PRO A 436 -3.76 21.76 0.45
N ARG A 437 -2.63 22.38 0.06
CA ARG A 437 -2.53 23.70 -0.59
C ARG A 437 -2.19 23.62 -2.08
N THR A 438 -1.69 22.48 -2.54
CA THR A 438 -1.34 22.22 -3.95
C THR A 438 -1.92 20.88 -4.40
N PRO A 439 -2.10 20.67 -5.72
CA PRO A 439 -2.14 19.32 -6.27
C PRO A 439 -0.79 18.62 -6.08
N GLU A 440 -0.69 17.37 -6.51
CA GLU A 440 0.61 16.71 -6.68
C GLU A 440 1.40 17.43 -7.78
N LEU A 441 2.62 17.85 -7.44
CA LEU A 441 3.55 18.57 -8.32
C LEU A 441 4.83 17.76 -8.53
N GLY A 442 5.47 17.94 -9.69
CA GLY A 442 6.80 17.41 -9.96
C GLY A 442 7.89 18.29 -9.36
N THR A 443 8.93 17.66 -8.81
CA THR A 443 10.16 18.34 -8.37
C THR A 443 10.98 18.81 -9.59
N PRO A 444 11.80 19.88 -9.47
CA PRO A 444 12.55 20.44 -10.61
C PRO A 444 13.63 19.50 -11.18
N ASP A 445 14.11 18.53 -10.39
CA ASP A 445 15.05 17.49 -10.83
C ASP A 445 14.38 16.35 -11.63
N GLY A 446 13.05 16.33 -11.70
CA GLY A 446 12.25 15.28 -12.33
C GLY A 446 12.18 13.95 -11.59
N ARG A 447 12.87 13.78 -10.45
CA ARG A 447 12.98 12.51 -9.71
C ARG A 447 11.75 12.21 -8.85
N GLY A 448 11.13 13.24 -8.29
CA GLY A 448 10.12 13.12 -7.24
C GLY A 448 8.79 13.81 -7.51
N ARG A 449 7.89 13.67 -6.55
CA ARG A 449 6.57 14.31 -6.49
C ARG A 449 6.33 14.86 -5.09
N PHE A 450 5.52 15.91 -4.96
CA PHE A 450 5.14 16.42 -3.66
C PHE A 450 3.74 17.07 -3.65
N ASN A 451 3.14 17.13 -2.46
CA ASN A 451 2.05 18.05 -2.13
C ASN A 451 2.51 18.93 -0.96
N HIS A 452 2.21 20.23 -1.02
CA HIS A 452 2.25 21.10 0.17
C HIS A 452 0.89 21.07 0.88
N PHE A 453 0.92 21.10 2.21
CA PHE A 453 -0.25 21.12 3.10
C PHE A 453 -0.25 22.40 3.94
N GLN A 454 -1.18 22.53 4.88
CA GLN A 454 -1.27 23.71 5.74
C GLN A 454 -0.06 23.87 6.65
N ASN A 455 0.47 22.79 7.21
CA ASN A 455 1.53 22.82 8.23
C ASN A 455 2.73 21.92 7.88
N GLY A 456 2.84 21.46 6.64
CA GLY A 456 3.93 20.60 6.20
C GLY A 456 3.91 20.32 4.70
N SER A 457 4.77 19.43 4.25
CA SER A 457 4.79 18.88 2.88
C SER A 457 4.93 17.37 2.93
N ILE A 458 4.47 16.66 1.91
CA ILE A 458 4.83 15.25 1.71
C ILE A 458 5.59 15.15 0.40
N TYR A 459 6.78 14.57 0.44
CA TYR A 459 7.63 14.32 -0.72
C TYR A 459 7.72 12.81 -0.98
N TRP A 460 7.72 12.42 -2.25
CA TRP A 460 7.82 11.04 -2.70
C TRP A 460 8.85 10.87 -3.83
N THR A 461 9.63 9.79 -3.76
CA THR A 461 10.32 9.21 -4.92
C THR A 461 10.11 7.69 -4.96
N PRO A 462 10.33 7.03 -6.11
CA PRO A 462 10.34 5.56 -6.17
C PRO A 462 11.39 4.90 -5.27
N GLN A 463 12.49 5.60 -4.96
CA GLN A 463 13.61 5.06 -4.17
C GLN A 463 13.42 5.27 -2.67
N THR A 464 12.87 6.41 -2.26
CA THR A 464 12.75 6.78 -0.85
C THR A 464 11.40 6.41 -0.23
N GLY A 465 10.31 6.42 -1.01
CA GLY A 465 8.95 6.36 -0.45
C GLY A 465 8.38 7.76 -0.19
N ALA A 466 7.18 7.82 0.41
CA ALA A 466 6.46 9.07 0.65
C ALA A 466 6.57 9.44 2.12
N HIS A 467 7.14 10.62 2.41
CA HIS A 467 7.43 11.05 3.78
C HIS A 467 6.92 12.46 4.05
N PRO A 468 6.23 12.69 5.18
CA PRO A 468 5.88 14.02 5.65
C PRO A 468 7.10 14.74 6.23
N VAL A 469 7.29 16.00 5.86
CA VAL A 469 8.28 16.92 6.43
C VAL A 469 7.50 18.12 6.97
N SER A 470 7.70 18.48 8.24
CA SER A 470 6.89 19.51 8.92
C SER A 470 7.69 20.30 9.96
N GLY A 471 7.08 21.34 10.53
CA GLY A 471 7.65 22.11 11.64
C GLY A 471 9.04 22.70 11.33
N ASP A 472 9.92 22.68 12.32
CA ASP A 472 11.25 23.30 12.24
C ASP A 472 12.19 22.56 11.27
N ILE A 473 12.01 21.24 11.10
CA ILE A 473 12.74 20.44 10.09
C ILE A 473 12.37 20.89 8.67
N LEU A 474 11.07 21.12 8.41
CA LEU A 474 10.65 21.71 7.12
C LEU A 474 11.21 23.12 6.93
N ALA A 475 11.17 23.95 7.97
CA ALA A 475 11.68 25.32 7.88
C ALA A 475 13.16 25.35 7.49
N GLU A 476 14.00 24.56 8.17
CA GLU A 476 15.43 24.49 7.87
C GLU A 476 15.72 23.82 6.51
N TRP A 477 15.08 22.68 6.20
CA TRP A 477 15.29 21.98 4.92
C TRP A 477 14.85 22.84 3.72
N SER A 478 13.75 23.60 3.85
CA SER A 478 13.32 24.56 2.82
C SER A 478 14.30 25.72 2.63
N ALA A 479 14.91 26.21 3.70
CA ALA A 479 15.94 27.25 3.66
C ALA A 479 17.24 26.76 2.98
N GLN A 480 17.55 25.46 3.09
CA GLN A 480 18.67 24.81 2.42
C GLN A 480 18.43 24.44 0.94
N GLY A 481 17.25 24.75 0.38
CA GLY A 481 16.92 24.46 -1.01
C GLY A 481 16.14 23.16 -1.25
N TRP A 482 15.47 22.63 -0.24
CA TRP A 482 14.58 21.46 -0.34
C TRP A 482 15.31 20.22 -0.88
N GLU A 483 14.69 19.46 -1.79
CA GLU A 483 15.27 18.29 -2.43
C GLU A 483 16.49 18.59 -3.32
N GLY A 484 16.64 19.86 -3.74
CA GLY A 484 17.83 20.36 -4.42
C GLY A 484 18.97 20.77 -3.47
N GLY A 485 18.71 20.73 -2.16
CA GLY A 485 19.69 20.98 -1.10
C GLY A 485 20.61 19.77 -0.81
N PRO A 486 21.57 19.92 0.11
CA PRO A 486 22.64 18.94 0.32
C PRO A 486 22.17 17.60 0.93
N LEU A 487 20.98 17.56 1.54
CA LEU A 487 20.40 16.35 2.13
C LEU A 487 19.64 15.48 1.11
N GLY A 488 19.18 16.04 0.00
CA GLY A 488 18.27 15.36 -0.94
C GLY A 488 16.86 15.17 -0.37
N TYR A 489 16.22 14.06 -0.73
CA TYR A 489 14.86 13.71 -0.30
C TYR A 489 14.80 13.12 1.11
N PRO A 490 13.66 13.23 1.82
CA PRO A 490 13.42 12.47 3.05
C PRO A 490 13.34 10.96 2.75
N THR A 491 13.90 10.14 3.66
CA THR A 491 13.97 8.67 3.61
C THR A 491 13.29 7.98 4.80
N ALA A 492 12.83 8.78 5.77
CA ALA A 492 12.07 8.33 6.93
C ALA A 492 11.11 9.44 7.40
N ASP A 493 10.12 9.07 8.19
CA ASP A 493 9.25 10.01 8.88
C ASP A 493 10.00 10.67 10.06
N GLU A 494 9.56 11.85 10.48
CA GLU A 494 10.07 12.49 11.70
C GLU A 494 9.72 11.64 12.94
N ILE A 495 10.72 11.33 13.76
CA ILE A 495 10.55 10.65 15.06
C ILE A 495 11.12 11.49 16.20
N ALA A 496 10.65 11.24 17.42
CA ALA A 496 11.33 11.71 18.62
C ALA A 496 12.68 11.00 18.76
N THR A 497 13.73 11.74 19.13
CA THR A 497 15.07 11.17 19.35
C THR A 497 15.07 10.22 20.55
N PRO A 498 15.61 8.99 20.43
CA PRO A 498 15.74 8.08 21.57
C PRO A 498 16.55 8.71 22.71
N GLY A 499 16.12 8.52 23.96
CA GLY A 499 16.89 8.89 25.15
C GLY A 499 17.01 10.40 25.49
N LYS A 500 16.80 11.31 24.52
CA LYS A 500 16.88 12.77 24.71
C LYS A 500 15.68 13.52 24.13
N PRO A 501 15.29 14.68 24.70
CA PRO A 501 14.22 15.51 24.16
C PRO A 501 14.66 16.21 22.86
N GLY A 502 14.13 15.75 21.74
CA GLY A 502 14.42 16.26 20.41
C GLY A 502 13.67 15.47 19.34
N LYS A 503 13.91 15.81 18.08
CA LYS A 503 13.35 15.16 16.89
C LYS A 503 14.46 14.90 15.87
N VAL A 504 14.30 13.84 15.08
CA VAL A 504 15.19 13.52 13.97
C VAL A 504 14.38 13.03 12.77
N GLN A 505 14.81 13.42 11.57
CA GLN A 505 14.29 12.90 10.31
C GLN A 505 15.45 12.51 9.38
N GLY A 506 15.35 11.32 8.77
CA GLY A 506 16.33 10.82 7.81
C GLY A 506 16.10 11.35 6.39
N PHE A 507 17.20 11.60 5.68
CA PHE A 507 17.25 12.04 4.29
C PHE A 507 18.24 11.19 3.48
N GLU A 508 18.36 11.39 2.17
CA GLU A 508 19.22 10.58 1.29
C GLU A 508 20.70 10.61 1.70
N ILE A 509 21.21 11.77 2.12
CA ILE A 509 22.65 12.00 2.38
C ILE A 509 22.96 12.21 3.88
N GLY A 510 21.95 12.18 4.76
CA GLY A 510 22.15 12.46 6.19
C GLY A 510 20.86 12.45 6.99
N ALA A 511 20.84 13.19 8.11
CA ALA A 511 19.63 13.45 8.88
C ALA A 511 19.58 14.91 9.33
N MET A 512 18.38 15.37 9.65
CA MET A 512 18.14 16.66 10.28
C MET A 512 17.65 16.44 11.72
N TYR A 513 18.30 17.12 12.66
CA TYR A 513 18.00 17.05 14.08
C TYR A 513 17.42 18.37 14.55
N SER A 514 16.28 18.35 15.25
CA SER A 514 15.67 19.52 15.89
C SER A 514 15.70 19.34 17.41
N SER A 515 16.31 20.30 18.11
CA SER A 515 16.61 20.23 19.55
C SER A 515 16.59 21.62 20.19
N ALA A 516 16.93 21.71 21.48
CA ALA A 516 17.13 23.00 22.16
C ALA A 516 18.25 23.87 21.53
N ASN A 517 19.15 23.28 20.74
CA ASN A 517 20.20 24.00 20.02
C ASN A 517 19.74 24.54 18.64
N GLY A 518 18.46 24.41 18.31
CA GLY A 518 17.90 24.68 16.98
C GLY A 518 17.82 23.42 16.12
N THR A 519 17.65 23.63 14.81
CA THR A 519 17.50 22.56 13.82
C THR A 519 18.68 22.55 12.87
N HIS A 520 19.37 21.42 12.76
CA HIS A 520 20.64 21.30 12.03
C HIS A 520 20.75 19.98 11.27
N ALA A 521 21.34 20.04 10.08
CA ALA A 521 21.69 18.90 9.24
C ALA A 521 23.06 18.33 9.61
N VAL A 522 23.14 17.00 9.69
CA VAL A 522 24.39 16.23 9.80
C VAL A 522 24.41 15.23 8.66
N LEU A 523 25.44 15.26 7.81
CA LEU A 523 25.44 14.52 6.54
C LEU A 523 26.78 13.84 6.20
N GLY A 524 26.75 13.01 5.16
CA GLY A 524 27.92 12.35 4.58
C GLY A 524 28.83 11.65 5.59
N MET A 525 30.14 11.92 5.49
CA MET A 525 31.16 11.30 6.34
C MET A 525 31.12 11.80 7.78
N ILE A 526 30.62 13.01 8.04
CA ILE A 526 30.44 13.54 9.40
C ILE A 526 29.29 12.80 10.09
N MET A 527 28.18 12.54 9.40
CA MET A 527 27.08 11.69 9.89
C MET A 527 27.55 10.26 10.17
N GLY A 528 28.35 9.67 9.29
CA GLY A 528 28.98 8.36 9.53
C GLY A 528 29.79 8.34 10.83
N LYS A 529 30.63 9.35 11.05
CA LYS A 529 31.43 9.47 12.27
C LYS A 529 30.60 9.73 13.52
N TYR A 530 29.55 10.54 13.41
CA TYR A 530 28.61 10.78 14.50
C TYR A 530 27.90 9.49 14.95
N GLY A 531 27.59 8.60 14.00
CA GLY A 531 27.04 7.28 14.28
C GLY A 531 27.98 6.33 15.00
N GLU A 532 29.26 6.29 14.62
CA GLU A 532 30.29 5.55 15.36
C GLU A 532 30.39 5.99 16.84
N LEU A 533 30.13 7.27 17.10
CA LEU A 533 30.24 7.89 18.42
C LEU A 533 28.93 7.85 19.23
N GLY A 534 27.88 7.19 18.72
CA GLY A 534 26.61 6.98 19.42
C GLY A 534 25.52 8.01 19.16
N TRP A 535 25.63 8.80 18.08
CA TRP A 535 24.66 9.84 17.70
C TRP A 535 24.44 10.88 18.82
N GLU A 536 23.23 11.42 18.95
CA GLU A 536 22.85 12.34 20.00
C GLU A 536 22.96 11.76 21.41
N ASN A 537 22.95 10.42 21.54
CA ASN A 537 23.15 9.71 22.81
C ASN A 537 24.63 9.54 23.18
N GLY A 538 25.53 9.82 22.24
CA GLY A 538 26.98 9.87 22.46
C GLY A 538 27.43 11.09 23.28
N TRP A 539 28.72 11.12 23.59
CA TRP A 539 29.34 12.22 24.35
C TRP A 539 29.32 13.55 23.59
N LEU A 540 29.22 13.53 22.26
CA LEU A 540 29.06 14.73 21.43
C LEU A 540 27.72 15.44 21.68
N GLY A 541 26.65 14.72 22.04
CA GLY A 541 25.32 15.30 22.17
C GLY A 541 24.73 15.77 20.83
N PHE A 542 23.77 16.68 20.87
CA PHE A 542 23.11 17.21 19.66
C PHE A 542 24.02 18.12 18.81
N PRO A 543 23.79 18.23 17.50
CA PRO A 543 24.44 19.24 16.67
C PRO A 543 23.99 20.66 17.07
N LYS A 544 24.91 21.61 16.93
CA LYS A 544 24.74 23.06 17.18
C LYS A 544 24.86 23.90 15.90
N SER A 545 25.28 23.29 14.80
CA SER A 545 25.42 23.91 13.49
C SER A 545 25.07 22.91 12.38
N ASN A 546 24.69 23.41 11.21
CA ASN A 546 24.87 22.67 9.95
C ASN A 546 26.37 22.42 9.68
N GLU A 547 26.71 21.65 8.64
CA GLU A 547 28.09 21.57 8.14
C GLU A 547 28.60 22.94 7.66
N VAL A 548 29.72 23.39 8.24
CA VAL A 548 30.39 24.64 7.90
C VAL A 548 31.54 24.37 6.93
N PRO A 549 31.63 25.06 5.78
CA PRO A 549 32.75 24.95 4.87
C PRO A 549 34.02 25.61 5.44
N ILE A 550 35.11 24.87 5.41
CA ILE A 550 36.46 25.29 5.82
C ILE A 550 37.46 25.03 4.68
N LYS A 551 38.73 25.37 4.90
CA LYS A 551 39.79 25.28 3.86
C LYS A 551 39.99 23.83 3.36
N ASP A 552 40.75 23.69 2.27
CA ASP A 552 41.10 22.40 1.65
C ASP A 552 39.86 21.54 1.27
N ASN A 553 38.74 22.21 0.97
CA ASN A 553 37.40 21.63 0.78
C ASN A 553 36.86 20.84 1.99
N GLY A 554 37.44 21.01 3.18
CA GLY A 554 36.96 20.37 4.40
C GLY A 554 35.62 20.92 4.89
N ARG A 555 35.03 20.20 5.85
CA ARG A 555 33.78 20.54 6.53
C ARG A 555 33.95 20.31 8.02
N PHE A 556 33.21 21.03 8.86
CA PHE A 556 33.02 20.64 10.25
C PHE A 556 31.61 20.90 10.74
N THR A 557 31.21 20.18 11.78
CA THR A 557 29.95 20.39 12.50
C THR A 557 30.25 20.57 13.98
N GLU A 558 29.67 21.59 14.59
CA GLU A 558 29.67 21.77 16.05
C GLU A 558 28.61 20.88 16.71
N PHE A 559 28.94 20.31 17.86
CA PHE A 559 28.04 19.57 18.74
C PHE A 559 28.19 20.09 20.19
N GLU A 560 27.32 19.64 21.10
CA GLU A 560 27.35 20.04 22.52
C GLU A 560 28.70 19.74 23.20
N GLY A 561 29.21 18.52 23.03
CA GLY A 561 30.43 18.02 23.68
C GLY A 561 31.73 18.24 22.88
N GLY A 562 31.64 18.57 21.59
CA GLY A 562 32.82 18.67 20.72
C GLY A 562 32.46 19.03 19.29
N ASN A 563 33.35 18.70 18.36
CA ASN A 563 33.22 18.98 16.94
C ASN A 563 33.60 17.74 16.14
N ILE A 564 33.07 17.57 14.94
CA ILE A 564 33.61 16.61 13.96
C ILE A 564 34.13 17.40 12.77
N TYR A 565 35.40 17.16 12.41
CA TYR A 565 36.06 17.75 11.25
C TYR A 565 36.29 16.68 10.19
N TRP A 566 36.02 17.01 8.93
CA TRP A 566 36.27 16.16 7.77
C TRP A 566 37.09 16.90 6.70
N SER A 567 37.99 16.18 6.04
CA SER A 567 38.56 16.59 4.75
C SER A 567 38.74 15.39 3.82
N PRO A 568 38.84 15.61 2.49
CA PRO A 568 39.14 14.55 1.53
C PRO A 568 40.45 13.80 1.82
N GLY A 569 41.42 14.46 2.48
CA GLY A 569 42.74 13.89 2.78
C GLY A 569 42.85 13.20 4.14
N THR A 570 41.90 13.41 5.05
CA THR A 570 41.96 12.87 6.43
C THR A 570 40.82 11.93 6.79
N GLY A 571 39.66 12.04 6.14
CA GLY A 571 38.42 11.46 6.68
C GLY A 571 37.85 12.31 7.84
N ALA A 572 36.83 11.77 8.53
CA ALA A 572 36.08 12.46 9.58
C ALA A 572 36.54 12.04 10.98
N TRP A 573 36.89 13.00 11.82
CA TRP A 573 37.43 12.78 13.16
C TRP A 573 36.85 13.76 14.18
N SER A 574 36.63 13.28 15.40
CA SER A 574 36.07 14.09 16.48
C SER A 574 37.14 14.82 17.28
N VAL A 575 36.86 16.06 17.70
CA VAL A 575 37.69 16.86 18.60
C VAL A 575 36.83 17.31 19.78
N GLU A 576 37.17 16.85 20.98
CA GLU A 576 36.40 17.12 22.21
C GLU A 576 36.64 18.54 22.73
N ASN A 577 35.57 19.20 23.22
CA ASN A 577 35.65 20.52 23.82
C ASN A 577 36.51 20.50 25.10
N GLY A 578 37.31 21.55 25.31
CA GLY A 578 38.21 21.67 26.47
C GLY A 578 39.69 21.65 26.06
N PRO A 579 40.61 21.16 26.91
CA PRO A 579 42.05 21.42 26.77
C PRO A 579 42.67 20.99 25.42
N LEU A 580 42.23 19.86 24.83
CA LEU A 580 42.66 19.44 23.49
C LEU A 580 42.28 20.46 22.41
N PHE A 581 41.00 20.86 22.36
CA PHE A 581 40.49 21.84 21.40
C PHE A 581 41.09 23.23 21.63
N ASP A 582 41.28 23.65 22.88
CA ASP A 582 41.93 24.92 23.22
C ASP A 582 43.42 24.93 22.83
N GLY A 583 44.12 23.80 23.00
CA GLY A 583 45.48 23.60 22.50
C GLY A 583 45.56 23.74 20.98
N TRP A 584 44.66 23.09 20.25
CA TRP A 584 44.62 23.14 18.78
C TRP A 584 44.23 24.53 18.26
N LYS A 585 43.25 25.17 18.90
CA LYS A 585 42.87 26.58 18.71
C LYS A 585 44.05 27.52 18.87
N SER A 586 44.87 27.33 19.90
CA SER A 586 46.03 28.21 20.19
C SER A 586 47.06 28.26 19.05
N VAL A 587 47.09 27.24 18.19
CA VAL A 587 48.00 27.14 17.04
C VAL A 587 47.31 27.30 15.68
N GLY A 588 46.03 27.70 15.66
CA GLY A 588 45.29 28.11 14.46
C GLY A 588 44.29 27.09 13.89
N TYR A 589 43.84 26.10 14.68
CA TYR A 589 42.91 25.05 14.23
C TYR A 589 43.44 24.28 13.00
N GLU A 590 42.57 23.88 12.06
CA GLU A 590 42.97 23.16 10.85
C GLU A 590 43.83 24.01 9.91
N GLY A 591 43.65 25.33 9.92
CA GLY A 591 44.49 26.31 9.23
C GLY A 591 45.89 26.47 9.87
N GLY A 592 46.07 25.93 11.07
CA GLY A 592 47.26 26.05 11.90
C GLY A 592 48.37 25.06 11.56
N ARG A 593 49.46 25.11 12.35
CA ARG A 593 50.66 24.28 12.12
C ARG A 593 50.44 22.77 12.24
N LEU A 594 49.33 22.34 12.84
CA LEU A 594 48.98 20.93 13.03
C LEU A 594 48.15 20.35 11.88
N GLY A 595 47.41 21.18 11.14
CA GLY A 595 46.45 20.71 10.14
C GLY A 595 45.18 20.09 10.75
N PHE A 596 44.46 19.33 9.92
CA PHE A 596 43.26 18.57 10.32
C PHE A 596 43.60 17.44 11.30
N PRO A 597 42.63 17.01 12.16
CA PRO A 597 42.76 15.77 12.92
C PRO A 597 42.87 14.54 12.01
N ILE A 598 43.62 13.53 12.44
CA ILE A 598 43.78 12.22 11.77
C ILE A 598 43.53 11.03 12.71
N SER A 599 43.08 11.31 13.93
CA SER A 599 42.55 10.34 14.88
C SER A 599 41.48 11.01 15.75
N ASP A 600 40.64 10.23 16.41
CA ASP A 600 39.96 10.70 17.61
C ASP A 600 40.95 10.82 18.78
N LYS A 601 40.48 11.34 19.91
CA LYS A 601 41.19 11.28 21.21
C LYS A 601 41.36 9.82 21.65
N PHE A 602 42.55 9.43 22.09
CA PHE A 602 42.83 8.13 22.71
C PHE A 602 43.68 8.28 23.98
N ASP A 603 43.60 7.29 24.86
CA ASP A 603 44.32 7.28 26.14
C ASP A 603 45.81 7.01 25.98
N ILE A 604 46.63 7.70 26.78
CA ILE A 604 48.08 7.49 26.91
C ILE A 604 48.47 7.39 28.40
N PRO A 605 49.66 6.89 28.76
CA PRO A 605 50.09 6.84 30.16
C PRO A 605 50.06 8.22 30.84
N GLY A 606 49.12 8.41 31.77
CA GLY A 606 48.95 9.65 32.54
C GLY A 606 48.07 10.72 31.88
N GLY A 607 47.43 10.45 30.75
CA GLY A 607 46.65 11.46 30.03
C GLY A 607 45.96 10.97 28.77
N VAL A 608 45.68 11.90 27.86
CA VAL A 608 45.08 11.64 26.54
C VAL A 608 45.91 12.29 25.43
N GLN A 609 45.81 11.75 24.22
CA GLN A 609 46.45 12.29 23.02
C GLN A 609 45.46 12.35 21.86
N GLN A 610 45.65 13.32 20.96
CA GLN A 610 45.03 13.34 19.64
C GLN A 610 46.06 13.68 18.57
N ASN A 611 46.00 12.98 17.44
CA ASN A 611 46.91 13.16 16.31
C ASN A 611 46.29 14.04 15.23
N PHE A 612 47.14 14.88 14.62
CA PHE A 612 46.81 15.78 13.51
C PHE A 612 47.79 15.53 12.35
N GLN A 613 47.51 16.08 11.16
CA GLN A 613 48.30 15.86 9.94
C GLN A 613 49.81 16.10 10.13
N PHE A 614 50.20 17.06 10.97
CA PHE A 614 51.58 17.53 11.10
C PHE A 614 52.11 17.56 12.55
N GLY A 615 51.42 16.89 13.48
CA GLY A 615 51.83 16.84 14.89
C GLY A 615 50.77 16.21 15.78
N TYR A 616 50.89 16.39 17.10
CA TYR A 616 49.92 15.87 18.06
C TYR A 616 49.81 16.75 19.30
N ILE A 617 48.70 16.60 20.03
CA ILE A 617 48.47 17.29 21.30
C ILE A 617 48.32 16.23 22.40
N THR A 618 49.03 16.42 23.51
CA THR A 618 48.83 15.64 24.73
C THR A 618 48.20 16.49 25.82
N VAL A 619 47.36 15.87 26.66
CA VAL A 619 46.85 16.46 27.90
C VAL A 619 47.16 15.50 29.04
N ILE A 620 48.08 15.89 29.91
CA ILE A 620 48.61 15.08 31.03
C ILE A 620 48.39 15.86 32.33
N GLY A 621 47.46 15.39 33.16
CA GLY A 621 46.89 16.21 34.23
C GLY A 621 46.30 17.50 33.68
N ASP A 622 46.61 18.64 34.30
CA ASP A 622 46.15 19.96 33.86
C ASP A 622 47.01 20.59 32.74
N LYS A 623 48.02 19.88 32.22
CA LYS A 623 48.94 20.40 31.20
C LYS A 623 48.55 19.96 29.80
N THR A 624 48.37 20.93 28.90
CA THR A 624 48.24 20.70 27.46
C THR A 624 49.56 21.03 26.78
N GLU A 625 50.11 20.09 26.01
CA GLU A 625 51.35 20.29 25.25
C GLU A 625 51.09 20.01 23.76
N VAL A 626 51.52 20.95 22.91
CA VAL A 626 51.31 20.92 21.46
C VAL A 626 52.66 20.66 20.78
N HIS A 627 52.83 19.47 20.22
CA HIS A 627 54.08 19.00 19.61
C HIS A 627 54.08 19.28 18.12
#